data_AF-A0A645HCW7-F1
#
_entry.id   AF-A0A645HCW7-F1
#
_cell.length_a   1.000
_cell.length_b   1.000
_cell.length_c   1.000
_cell.angle_alpha   90.00
_cell.angle_beta   90.00
_cell.angle_gamma   90.00
#
_symmetry.space_group_name_H-M   'P 1'
#
loop_
_entity.id
_entity.type
_entity.pdbx_description
1 polymer ?
#
loop_
_entity_poly.entity_id
_entity_poly.type
_entity_poly.pdbx_seq_one_letter_code
_entity_poly.pdbx_strand_id
1 'polypeptide(L)'
;MNVNTEQEFLSVIKEYERVIYKVCYLYTSRNATLNDLYQDVVLNLWRAYPKFRGECKISTWIYRIALNTCISFIRKEKNVPEIVTLTPYESEWMTEEQDSFQLMLKELYYLIGQLGQLDKSIILLYLEEKSYEEISEITGLTVTNVATKLNRIKEKLRKMKKSNE
;
A
#
# COMPACT_ATOMS: atom_id res chain seq x y z
N MET A 1 30.34 2.86 4.95
CA MET A 1 29.15 2.29 5.65
C MET A 1 29.63 1.07 6.41
N ASN A 2 29.22 0.91 7.67
CA ASN A 2 29.64 -0.23 8.50
C ASN A 2 28.86 -1.48 8.10
N VAL A 3 29.55 -2.61 7.96
CA VAL A 3 28.97 -3.94 7.64
C VAL A 3 27.81 -4.30 8.57
N ASN A 4 27.85 -3.83 9.82
CA ASN A 4 26.78 -4.06 10.80
C ASN A 4 25.45 -3.39 10.41
N THR A 5 25.48 -2.15 9.89
CA THR A 5 24.26 -1.42 9.51
C THR A 5 23.54 -2.07 8.33
N GLU A 6 24.29 -2.67 7.41
CA GLU A 6 23.72 -3.41 6.28
C GLU A 6 23.02 -4.68 6.75
N GLN A 7 23.64 -5.46 7.65
CA GLN A 7 23.03 -6.68 8.21
C GLN A 7 21.78 -6.40 9.03
N GLU A 8 21.80 -5.35 9.85
CA GLU A 8 20.63 -4.88 10.60
C GLU A 8 19.50 -4.48 9.64
N PHE A 9 19.81 -3.69 8.62
CA PHE A 9 18.83 -3.27 7.63
C PHE A 9 18.20 -4.46 6.89
N LEU A 10 19.01 -5.41 6.43
CA LEU A 10 18.50 -6.62 5.75
C LEU A 10 17.59 -7.45 6.65
N SER A 11 17.91 -7.52 7.94
CA SER A 11 17.07 -8.20 8.93
C SER A 11 15.72 -7.51 9.08
N VAL A 12 15.71 -6.18 9.16
CA VAL A 12 14.48 -5.37 9.19
C VAL A 12 13.66 -5.55 7.91
N ILE A 13 14.27 -5.47 6.74
CA ILE A 13 13.55 -5.65 5.47
C ILE A 13 12.92 -7.04 5.39
N LYS A 14 13.65 -8.09 5.82
CA LYS A 14 13.11 -9.45 5.85
C LYS A 14 11.94 -9.61 6.81
N GLU A 15 12.00 -8.98 7.99
CA GLU A 15 10.91 -8.98 8.98
C GLU A 15 9.64 -8.31 8.43
N TYR A 16 9.81 -7.19 7.70
CA TYR A 16 8.70 -6.39 7.19
C TYR A 16 8.41 -6.60 5.70
N GLU A 17 8.98 -7.64 5.10
CA GLU A 17 8.87 -7.92 3.67
C GLU A 17 7.40 -8.02 3.23
N ARG A 18 6.59 -8.78 3.98
CA ARG A 18 5.16 -8.95 3.69
C ARG A 18 4.40 -7.63 3.71
N VAL A 19 4.77 -6.71 4.61
CA VAL A 19 4.17 -5.37 4.68
C VAL A 19 4.51 -4.56 3.44
N ILE A 20 5.78 -4.55 3.05
CA ILE A 20 6.26 -3.86 1.85
C ILE A 20 5.56 -4.40 0.60
N TYR A 21 5.47 -5.73 0.46
CA TYR A 21 4.78 -6.37 -0.65
C TYR A 21 3.30 -6.00 -0.72
N LYS A 22 2.56 -6.05 0.39
CA LYS A 22 1.14 -5.66 0.42
C LYS A 22 0.93 -4.21 -0.03
N VAL A 23 1.79 -3.31 0.44
CA VAL A 23 1.74 -1.90 0.02
C VAL A 23 2.02 -1.79 -1.47
N CYS A 24 3.13 -2.33 -1.97
CA CYS A 24 3.48 -2.23 -3.39
C CYS A 24 2.38 -2.84 -4.28
N TYR A 25 1.88 -4.01 -3.90
CA TYR A 25 0.82 -4.72 -4.61
C TYR A 25 -0.46 -3.90 -4.79
N LEU A 26 -0.87 -3.17 -3.75
CA LEU A 26 -2.05 -2.29 -3.78
C LEU A 26 -1.94 -1.16 -4.83
N TYR A 27 -0.71 -0.81 -5.21
CA TYR A 27 -0.39 0.28 -6.13
C TYR A 27 0.18 -0.21 -7.46
N THR A 28 0.26 -1.52 -7.68
CA THR A 28 0.67 -2.08 -8.97
C THR A 28 -0.30 -1.65 -10.07
N SER A 29 0.23 -1.35 -11.25
CA SER A 29 -0.54 -0.95 -12.41
C SER A 29 0.17 -1.42 -13.69
N ARG A 30 -0.41 -1.14 -14.86
CA ARG A 30 0.21 -1.48 -16.16
C ARG A 30 1.66 -0.97 -16.28
N ASN A 31 1.93 0.20 -15.73
CA ASN A 31 3.22 0.87 -15.89
C ASN A 31 4.08 0.84 -14.61
N ALA A 32 3.52 0.31 -13.51
CA ALA A 32 4.19 0.17 -12.23
C ALA A 32 4.16 -1.30 -11.83
N THR A 33 5.21 -2.08 -12.13
CA THR A 33 5.21 -3.50 -11.72
C THR A 33 5.47 -3.63 -10.22
N LEU A 34 5.04 -4.74 -9.64
CA LEU A 34 5.28 -5.04 -8.21
C LEU A 34 6.77 -5.02 -7.87
N ASN A 35 7.60 -5.60 -8.73
CA ASN A 35 9.04 -5.71 -8.52
C ASN A 35 9.72 -4.32 -8.57
N ASP A 36 9.29 -3.46 -9.51
CA ASP A 36 9.84 -2.11 -9.62
C ASP A 36 9.48 -1.26 -8.39
N LEU A 37 8.20 -1.29 -7.99
CA LEU A 37 7.76 -0.59 -6.78
C LEU A 37 8.48 -1.11 -5.54
N TYR A 38 8.63 -2.43 -5.40
CA TYR A 38 9.35 -3.04 -4.28
C TYR A 38 10.80 -2.57 -4.23
N GLN A 39 11.51 -2.60 -5.35
CA GLN A 39 12.91 -2.14 -5.43
C GLN A 39 13.04 -0.67 -5.05
N ASP A 40 12.17 0.20 -5.57
CA ASP A 40 12.17 1.63 -5.24
C ASP A 40 11.87 1.86 -3.74
N VAL A 41 10.94 1.10 -3.16
CA VAL A 41 10.65 1.18 -1.72
C VAL A 41 11.85 0.76 -0.90
N VAL A 42 12.47 -0.39 -1.20
CA VAL A 42 13.66 -0.87 -0.47
C VAL A 42 14.82 0.11 -0.61
N LEU A 43 15.02 0.69 -1.80
CA LEU A 43 16.05 1.70 -2.02
C LEU A 43 15.81 2.97 -1.19
N ASN A 44 14.56 3.45 -1.14
CA ASN A 44 14.21 4.61 -0.32
C ASN A 44 14.32 4.31 1.19
N LEU A 45 13.96 3.10 1.61
CA LEU A 45 14.17 2.63 2.98
C LEU A 45 15.66 2.62 3.32
N TRP A 46 16.52 2.06 2.45
CA TRP A 46 17.97 2.03 2.67
C TRP A 46 18.56 3.44 2.81
N ARG A 47 18.18 4.36 1.91
CA ARG A 47 18.64 5.76 1.96
C ARG A 47 18.20 6.49 3.23
N ALA A 48 17.03 6.14 3.77
CA ALA A 48 16.47 6.76 4.95
C ALA A 48 16.91 6.08 6.26
N TYR A 49 17.32 4.81 6.22
CA TYR A 49 17.61 3.99 7.40
C TYR A 49 18.63 4.62 8.36
N PRO A 50 19.77 5.19 7.91
CA PRO A 50 20.72 5.85 8.81
C PRO A 50 20.16 7.07 9.55
N LYS A 51 19.04 7.63 9.08
CA LYS A 51 18.37 8.80 9.67
C LYS A 51 17.17 8.41 10.54
N PHE A 52 16.85 7.12 10.65
CA PHE A 52 15.76 6.67 11.50
C PHE A 52 16.14 6.83 12.97
N ARG A 53 15.40 7.66 13.71
CA ARG A 53 15.70 8.03 15.10
C ARG A 53 14.90 7.25 16.14
N GLY A 54 14.05 6.30 15.74
CA GLY A 54 13.22 5.54 16.68
C GLY A 54 12.09 6.33 17.35
N GLU A 55 11.73 7.50 16.82
CA GLU A 55 10.63 8.35 17.32
C GLU A 55 9.24 7.71 17.11
N CYS A 56 9.16 6.67 16.28
CA CYS A 56 7.98 5.86 16.07
C CYS A 56 8.36 4.39 15.87
N LYS A 57 7.35 3.52 15.83
CA LYS A 57 7.58 2.09 15.53
C LYS A 57 8.22 1.96 14.15
N ILE A 58 9.16 1.03 14.00
CA ILE A 58 9.79 0.74 12.71
C ILE A 58 8.76 0.39 11.63
N SER A 59 7.68 -0.33 12.00
CA SER A 59 6.58 -0.65 11.08
C SER A 59 5.86 0.61 10.56
N THR A 60 5.55 1.58 11.44
CA THR A 60 4.98 2.87 11.06
C THR A 60 5.88 3.61 10.07
N TRP A 61 7.18 3.64 10.35
CA TRP A 61 8.17 4.27 9.46
C TRP A 61 8.25 3.58 8.09
N ILE A 62 8.24 2.25 8.05
CA ILE A 62 8.22 1.46 6.81
C ILE A 62 6.96 1.73 6.00
N TYR A 63 5.78 1.69 6.63
CA TYR A 63 4.52 2.03 5.96
C TYR A 63 4.56 3.43 5.36
N ARG A 64 5.06 4.42 6.11
CA ARG A 64 5.17 5.81 5.64
C ARG A 64 6.03 5.90 4.39
N ILE A 65 7.22 5.28 4.38
CA ILE A 65 8.12 5.32 3.21
C ILE A 65 7.53 4.54 2.04
N ALA A 66 6.98 3.35 2.27
CA ALA A 66 6.42 2.50 1.24
C ALA A 66 5.23 3.19 0.55
N LEU A 67 4.28 3.72 1.33
CA LEU A 67 3.10 4.43 0.82
C LEU A 67 3.50 5.69 0.05
N ASN A 68 4.39 6.52 0.61
CA ASN A 68 4.83 7.74 -0.05
C ASN A 68 5.55 7.45 -1.37
N THR A 69 6.36 6.38 -1.42
CA THR A 69 7.05 5.96 -2.64
C THR A 69 6.05 5.54 -3.71
N CYS A 70 5.13 4.62 -3.40
CA CYS A 70 4.14 4.12 -4.35
C CYS A 70 3.20 5.22 -4.86
N ILE A 71 2.70 6.08 -3.95
CA ILE A 71 1.81 7.19 -4.31
C ILE A 71 2.55 8.21 -5.18
N SER A 72 3.82 8.49 -4.88
CA SER A 72 4.63 9.41 -5.67
C SER A 72 4.90 8.87 -7.07
N PHE A 73 5.14 7.57 -7.22
CA PHE A 73 5.29 6.91 -8.51
C PHE A 73 4.04 7.13 -9.36
N ILE A 74 2.86 6.74 -8.86
CA ILE A 74 1.60 6.87 -9.59
C ILE A 74 1.28 8.32 -9.95
N ARG A 75 1.58 9.29 -9.07
CA ARG A 75 1.37 10.71 -9.36
C ARG A 75 2.25 11.21 -10.51
N LYS A 76 3.48 10.70 -10.64
CA LYS A 76 4.37 11.06 -11.74
C LYS A 76 3.90 10.46 -13.06
N GLU A 77 3.45 9.20 -13.03
CA GLU A 77 2.94 8.52 -14.22
C GLU A 77 1.73 9.18 -14.86
N LYS A 78 0.79 9.68 -14.05
CA LYS A 78 -0.38 10.41 -14.57
C LYS A 78 -0.03 11.64 -15.43
N ASN A 79 1.22 12.11 -15.38
CA ASN A 79 1.71 13.24 -16.16
C ASN A 79 2.47 12.82 -17.43
N VAL A 80 2.59 11.52 -17.72
CA VAL A 80 3.24 10.98 -18.93
C VAL A 80 2.14 10.46 -19.88
N PRO A 81 2.15 10.83 -21.18
CA PRO A 81 1.16 10.34 -22.13
C PRO A 81 1.22 8.81 -22.23
N GLU A 82 0.04 8.19 -22.14
CA GLU A 82 -0.13 6.74 -22.09
C GLU A 82 0.22 6.09 -23.43
N ILE A 83 1.27 5.27 -23.45
CA ILE A 83 1.55 4.37 -24.58
C ILE A 83 0.71 3.13 -24.36
N VAL A 84 -0.42 3.03 -25.07
CA VAL A 84 -1.39 1.95 -24.90
C VAL A 84 -0.86 0.66 -25.53
N THR A 85 -0.41 -0.28 -24.70
CA THR A 85 -0.36 -1.71 -25.06
C THR A 85 -1.66 -2.37 -24.62
N LEU A 86 -2.30 -3.14 -25.51
CA LEU A 86 -3.60 -3.79 -25.29
C LEU A 86 -3.47 -5.15 -24.57
N THR A 87 -2.86 -5.17 -23.39
CA THR A 87 -2.80 -6.39 -22.57
C THR A 87 -3.57 -6.18 -21.26
N PRO A 88 -4.68 -6.89 -20.99
CA PRO A 88 -5.35 -6.81 -19.70
C PRO A 88 -4.35 -7.13 -18.57
N TYR A 89 -4.23 -6.24 -17.58
CA TYR A 89 -3.45 -6.53 -16.38
C TYR A 89 -4.30 -7.45 -15.50
N GLU A 90 -4.10 -8.75 -15.67
CA GLU A 90 -4.73 -9.75 -14.83
C GLU A 90 -4.01 -9.80 -13.48
N SER A 91 -4.75 -9.46 -12.43
CA SER A 91 -4.37 -9.72 -11.06
C SER A 91 -4.40 -11.23 -10.85
N GLU A 92 -3.27 -11.91 -11.09
CA GLU A 92 -3.13 -13.35 -10.86
C GLU A 92 -3.25 -13.68 -9.37
N TRP A 93 -4.46 -14.03 -8.95
CA TRP A 93 -4.71 -14.86 -7.77
C TRP A 93 -5.11 -16.24 -8.27
N MET A 94 -4.09 -17.07 -8.50
CA MET A 94 -4.25 -18.50 -8.74
C MET A 94 -4.20 -19.22 -7.38
N THR A 95 -5.39 -19.52 -6.86
CA THR A 95 -5.60 -20.64 -5.93
C THR A 95 -6.94 -21.27 -6.28
N GLU A 96 -6.87 -22.53 -6.70
CA GLU A 96 -8.02 -23.39 -6.98
C GLU A 96 -8.62 -23.85 -5.66
N GLU A 97 -9.68 -23.17 -5.25
CA GLU A 97 -10.85 -23.69 -4.53
C GLU A 97 -11.87 -22.55 -4.49
N GLN A 98 -13.01 -22.71 -5.17
CA GLN A 98 -14.03 -21.66 -5.31
C GLN A 98 -14.87 -21.57 -4.02
N ASP A 99 -14.25 -21.14 -2.94
CA ASP A 99 -14.93 -20.75 -1.71
C ASP A 99 -15.58 -19.36 -1.90
N SER A 100 -16.83 -19.22 -1.46
CA SER A 100 -17.57 -17.95 -1.40
C SER A 100 -16.73 -16.85 -0.72
N PHE A 101 -15.91 -17.24 0.28
CA PHE A 101 -14.99 -16.32 0.94
C PHE A 101 -13.92 -15.73 0.01
N GLN A 102 -13.31 -16.54 -0.87
CA GLN A 102 -12.30 -16.07 -1.81
C GLN A 102 -12.90 -15.12 -2.85
N LEU A 103 -14.13 -15.37 -3.29
CA LEU A 103 -14.85 -14.50 -4.21
C LEU A 103 -15.15 -13.14 -3.56
N MET A 104 -15.63 -13.14 -2.31
CA MET A 104 -15.84 -11.90 -1.54
C MET A 104 -14.54 -11.12 -1.32
N LEU A 105 -13.42 -11.80 -1.05
CA LEU A 105 -12.11 -11.15 -0.91
C LEU A 105 -11.66 -10.51 -2.23
N LYS A 106 -11.76 -11.23 -3.35
CA LYS A 106 -11.43 -10.70 -4.68
C LYS A 106 -12.27 -9.46 -5.00
N GLU A 107 -13.57 -9.51 -4.72
CA GLU A 107 -14.47 -8.36 -4.89
C GLU A 107 -14.05 -7.16 -4.02
N LEU A 108 -13.73 -7.39 -2.74
CA LEU A 108 -13.28 -6.33 -1.85
C LEU A 108 -12.00 -5.65 -2.37
N TYR A 109 -11.00 -6.42 -2.78
CA TYR A 109 -9.76 -5.86 -3.34
C TYR A 109 -9.98 -5.10 -4.64
N TYR A 110 -10.88 -5.59 -5.50
CA TYR A 110 -11.29 -4.88 -6.71
C TYR A 110 -11.91 -3.52 -6.39
N LEU A 111 -12.84 -3.47 -5.43
CA LEU A 111 -13.48 -2.21 -5.00
C LEU A 111 -12.48 -1.24 -4.34
N ILE A 112 -11.56 -1.75 -3.51
CA ILE A 112 -10.47 -0.95 -2.95
C ILE A 112 -9.60 -0.37 -4.08
N GLY A 113 -9.36 -1.14 -5.15
CA GLY A 113 -8.64 -0.71 -6.35
C GLY A 113 -9.22 0.55 -7.02
N GLN A 114 -10.51 0.82 -6.86
CA GLN A 114 -11.21 1.99 -7.41
C GLN A 114 -11.19 3.21 -6.47
N LEU A 115 -10.65 3.10 -5.26
CA LEU A 115 -10.50 4.22 -4.34
C LEU A 115 -9.39 5.18 -4.78
N GLY A 116 -9.45 6.42 -4.30
CA GLY A 116 -8.34 7.36 -4.45
C GLY A 116 -7.11 6.87 -3.68
N GLN A 117 -5.91 7.29 -4.08
CA GLN A 117 -4.64 6.80 -3.52
C GLN A 117 -4.56 6.92 -1.99
N LEU A 118 -4.98 8.07 -1.44
CA LEU A 118 -5.02 8.28 0.00
C LEU A 118 -6.07 7.38 0.68
N ASP A 119 -7.23 7.20 0.08
CA ASP A 119 -8.29 6.36 0.64
C ASP A 119 -7.88 4.88 0.66
N LYS A 120 -7.17 4.41 -0.38
CA LYS A 120 -6.52 3.08 -0.43
C LYS A 120 -5.56 2.89 0.75
N SER A 121 -4.69 3.86 1.01
CA SER A 121 -3.75 3.78 2.13
C SER A 121 -4.45 3.66 3.48
N ILE A 122 -5.51 4.45 3.72
CA ILE A 122 -6.24 4.45 4.99
C ILE A 122 -6.94 3.11 5.23
N ILE A 123 -7.63 2.58 4.22
CA ILE A 123 -8.33 1.30 4.38
C ILE A 123 -7.34 0.13 4.53
N LEU A 124 -6.22 0.14 3.80
CA LEU A 124 -5.17 -0.86 3.95
C LEU A 124 -4.65 -0.88 5.39
N LEU A 125 -4.24 0.28 5.92
CA LEU A 125 -3.70 0.35 7.28
C LEU A 125 -4.72 -0.07 8.34
N TYR A 126 -6.00 0.23 8.13
CA TYR A 126 -7.07 -0.24 9.00
C TYR A 126 -7.24 -1.77 8.95
N LEU A 127 -7.12 -2.39 7.78
CA LEU A 127 -7.13 -3.85 7.62
C LEU A 127 -5.89 -4.52 8.22
N GLU A 128 -4.77 -3.81 8.29
CA GLU A 128 -3.55 -4.21 9.01
C GLU A 128 -3.61 -3.87 10.51
N GLU A 129 -4.82 -3.63 11.05
CA GLU A 129 -5.12 -3.41 12.46
C GLU A 129 -4.39 -2.21 13.09
N LYS A 130 -4.00 -1.22 12.28
CA LYS A 130 -3.38 0.00 12.79
C LYS A 130 -4.39 0.87 13.52
N SER A 131 -3.96 1.43 14.66
CA SER A 131 -4.79 2.39 15.41
C SER A 131 -4.98 3.68 14.61
N TYR A 132 -5.97 4.50 14.98
CA TYR A 132 -6.19 5.77 14.28
C TYR A 132 -5.03 6.74 14.46
N GLU A 133 -4.32 6.64 15.59
CA GLU A 133 -3.09 7.37 15.89
C GLU A 133 -1.95 6.90 14.96
N GLU A 134 -1.76 5.59 14.80
CA GLU A 134 -0.75 5.06 13.88
C GLU A 134 -1.05 5.45 12.43
N ILE A 135 -2.31 5.35 12.00
CA ILE A 135 -2.73 5.78 10.65
C ILE A 135 -2.50 7.29 10.47
N SER A 136 -2.82 8.09 11.47
CA SER A 136 -2.56 9.53 11.49
C SER A 136 -1.06 9.81 11.32
N GLU A 137 -0.22 9.10 12.07
CA GLU A 137 1.23 9.23 11.98
C GLU A 137 1.76 8.82 10.59
N ILE A 138 1.26 7.72 10.03
CA ILE A 138 1.70 7.20 8.74
C ILE A 138 1.28 8.13 7.59
N THR A 139 0.05 8.61 7.61
CA THR A 139 -0.55 9.38 6.50
C THR A 139 -0.35 10.89 6.61
N GLY A 140 0.03 11.41 7.79
CA GLY A 140 0.14 12.84 8.06
C GLY A 140 -1.21 13.56 8.24
N LEU A 141 -2.30 12.81 8.35
CA LEU A 141 -3.63 13.36 8.62
C LEU A 141 -3.84 13.52 10.13
N THR A 142 -4.78 14.37 10.54
CA THR A 142 -5.22 14.37 11.95
C THR A 142 -6.04 13.11 12.27
N VAL A 143 -5.99 12.63 13.51
CA VAL A 143 -6.77 11.46 13.98
C VAL A 143 -8.26 11.60 13.65
N THR A 144 -8.83 12.80 13.83
CA THR A 144 -10.23 13.10 13.47
C THR A 144 -10.49 12.96 11.96
N ASN A 145 -9.54 13.39 11.12
CA ASN A 145 -9.65 13.26 9.67
C ASN A 145 -9.54 11.78 9.24
N VAL A 146 -8.67 10.99 9.91
CA VAL A 146 -8.62 9.53 9.72
C VAL A 146 -9.96 8.89 10.00
N ALA A 147 -10.56 9.15 11.17
CA ALA A 147 -11.84 8.56 11.57
C ALA A 147 -12.97 8.93 10.58
N THR A 148 -13.07 10.20 10.22
CA THR A 148 -14.11 10.68 9.28
C THR A 148 -13.90 10.14 7.87
N LYS A 149 -12.66 10.08 7.37
CA LYS A 149 -12.34 9.45 6.07
C LYS A 149 -12.63 7.97 6.08
N LEU A 150 -12.23 7.23 7.11
CA LEU A 150 -12.47 5.78 7.19
C LEU A 150 -13.96 5.46 7.12
N ASN A 151 -14.81 6.22 7.83
CA ASN A 151 -16.26 6.06 7.74
C ASN A 151 -16.77 6.34 6.31
N ARG A 152 -16.30 7.41 5.66
CA ARG A 152 -16.66 7.72 4.27
C ARG A 152 -16.19 6.64 3.29
N ILE A 153 -15.02 6.06 3.50
CA ILE A 153 -14.48 4.98 2.67
C ILE A 153 -15.36 3.72 2.80
N LYS A 154 -15.71 3.32 4.03
CA LYS A 154 -16.61 2.19 4.29
C LYS A 154 -17.97 2.39 3.61
N GLU A 155 -18.55 3.58 3.71
CA GLU A 155 -19.81 3.91 3.04
C GLU A 155 -19.68 3.91 1.50
N LYS A 156 -18.56 4.39 0.96
CA LYS A 156 -18.29 4.33 -0.48
C LYS A 156 -18.20 2.89 -0.98
N LEU A 157 -17.47 2.03 -0.28
CA LEU A 157 -17.36 0.60 -0.62
C LEU A 157 -18.73 -0.10 -0.56
N ARG A 158 -19.55 0.18 0.47
CA ARG A 158 -20.92 -0.34 0.58
C ARG A 158 -21.80 0.07 -0.59
N LYS A 159 -21.71 1.33 -1.03
CA LYS A 159 -22.48 1.83 -2.18
C LYS A 159 -22.02 1.18 -3.49
N MET A 160 -20.71 1.03 -3.69
CA MET A 160 -20.15 0.38 -4.87
C MET A 160 -20.62 -1.08 -4.99
N LYS A 161 -20.63 -1.83 -3.87
CA LYS A 161 -21.16 -3.19 -3.85
C LYS A 161 -22.62 -3.26 -4.32
N LYS A 162 -23.49 -2.39 -3.78
CA LYS A 162 -24.92 -2.34 -4.16
C LYS A 162 -25.18 -1.95 -5.62
N SER A 163 -24.25 -1.26 -6.27
CA SER A 163 -24.39 -0.88 -7.69
C SER A 163 -23.91 -1.98 -8.65
N ASN A 164 -23.17 -2.97 -8.14
CA ASN A 164 -22.67 -4.12 -8.90
C ASN A 164 -23.57 -5.36 -8.76
N GLU A 165 -24.57 -5.32 -7.87
CA GLU A 165 -25.67 -6.29 -7.72
C GLU A 165 -26.85 -5.91 -8.63
#